data_AF-A0A0C3EYI0-F1
#
_entry.id   AF-A0A0C3EYI0-F1
#
_cell.length_a   1.000
_cell.length_b   1.000
_cell.length_c   1.000
_cell.angle_alpha   90.00
_cell.angle_beta   90.00
_cell.angle_gamma   90.00
#
_symmetry.space_group_name_H-M   'P 1'
#
loop_
_entity.id
_entity.type
_entity.pdbx_description
1 polymer ?
#
loop_
_entity_poly.entity_id
_entity_poly.type
_entity_poly.pdbx_seq_one_letter_code
_entity_poly.pdbx_strand_id
1 'polypeptide(L)'
;PLRLDPTTRTNSASNVSQSATATSAALQRSSSISTITSVPSAIWKERWIPTTGPYLDLGLLSLENISDHVYEAATRGRTVEKLEVRALDMAGLVDAFKSILADAAMSGDFTQVLSTERGFYLVSPDDNGTIRSLGEGIEREVIHTLLEQYRQSSGQWFAPREDRHSTLATSYPLAMAQCVPLSRLCNMAILGAAVAMSLVRGVSTIPLDPVLLHFFVHDCDLHSIHPGTATQTHLPFRNHFITHHDLQVSSLHDRDQRAHDALAANMLYRAVVGSEPSNHPELQAFLKGFRLPCRNGFNFAKFIKSLDGGSEMFFNIVWTSHISSFANLESHLRIQPAPVTLQNQLRIAIPDGQTTFESLLILFLKGNGIPCPGLFAEAKIYFNRLVDLSTIEEDGFRSRMFCWAATGSCDREPDASRIMVRFVEDDDPMYGQDAHLRTAMARQGKICFRTCAQRVAIPASYVIKLANSAYTADGPEPSSFDAALGHWLLCEFLDAIGNHTIV
;
A
#
# COMPACT_ATOMS: atom_id res chain seq x y z
N PRO A 1 -33.73 -63.02 11.57
CA PRO A 1 -33.46 -63.69 10.27
C PRO A 1 -32.15 -63.13 9.66
N LEU A 2 -30.96 -63.72 9.76
CA LEU A 2 -30.40 -65.00 10.23
C LEU A 2 -29.09 -64.63 10.96
N ARG A 3 -28.90 -64.85 12.28
CA ARG A 3 -28.33 -66.05 12.93
C ARG A 3 -27.30 -66.83 12.09
N LEU A 4 -26.02 -66.81 12.50
CA LEU A 4 -25.38 -67.92 13.24
C LEU A 4 -23.93 -67.57 13.66
N ASP A 5 -23.75 -67.57 14.97
CA ASP A 5 -22.53 -67.72 15.78
C ASP A 5 -22.09 -69.23 15.79
N PRO A 6 -21.11 -69.70 16.60
CA PRO A 6 -19.65 -69.67 16.46
C PRO A 6 -19.08 -71.13 16.57
N THR A 7 -17.75 -71.33 16.70
CA THR A 7 -17.08 -72.40 17.52
C THR A 7 -15.56 -72.48 17.22
N THR A 8 -14.68 -72.10 18.15
CA THR A 8 -13.91 -72.95 19.11
C THR A 8 -13.13 -74.15 18.56
N ARG A 9 -11.78 -74.11 18.61
CA ARG A 9 -10.90 -74.96 19.47
C ARG A 9 -9.39 -74.87 19.15
N THR A 10 -8.63 -74.43 20.16
CA THR A 10 -7.38 -74.99 20.74
C THR A 10 -6.41 -75.86 19.92
N ASN A 11 -5.12 -75.46 19.99
CA ASN A 11 -3.93 -76.19 20.51
C ASN A 11 -2.68 -76.35 19.62
N SER A 12 -1.55 -76.00 20.25
CA SER A 12 -0.20 -76.60 20.25
C SER A 12 0.73 -76.48 19.03
N ALA A 13 1.71 -75.59 19.20
CA ALA A 13 3.16 -75.84 19.32
C ALA A 13 4.01 -76.41 18.16
N SER A 14 5.12 -75.68 17.95
CA SER A 14 6.51 -76.11 17.68
C SER A 14 7.08 -76.06 16.24
N ASN A 15 8.08 -75.18 16.12
CA ASN A 15 9.36 -75.26 15.40
C ASN A 15 9.39 -75.60 13.89
N VAL A 16 10.04 -74.75 13.09
CA VAL A 16 11.46 -74.86 12.67
C VAL A 16 11.75 -73.77 11.63
N SER A 17 12.92 -73.15 11.77
CA SER A 17 13.56 -72.17 10.91
C SER A 17 13.63 -72.57 9.43
N GLN A 18 13.51 -71.59 8.52
CA GLN A 18 14.43 -71.51 7.37
C GLN A 18 14.38 -70.14 6.67
N SER A 19 15.59 -69.68 6.39
CA SER A 19 16.00 -68.46 5.70
C SER A 19 15.62 -68.47 4.23
N ALA A 20 15.06 -67.36 3.73
CA ALA A 20 15.18 -66.97 2.32
C ALA A 20 15.11 -65.45 2.19
N THR A 21 16.29 -64.85 2.04
CA THR A 21 16.54 -63.48 1.61
C THR A 21 16.04 -63.29 0.17
N ALA A 22 14.98 -62.52 -0.01
CA ALA A 22 14.57 -62.01 -1.32
C ALA A 22 14.81 -60.49 -1.35
N THR A 23 15.90 -60.12 -2.02
CA THR A 23 16.23 -58.76 -2.46
C THR A 23 15.12 -58.22 -3.36
N SER A 24 14.26 -57.36 -2.80
CA SER A 24 13.39 -56.48 -3.57
C SER A 24 14.09 -55.14 -3.70
N ALA A 25 14.71 -54.91 -4.86
CA ALA A 25 15.25 -53.61 -5.25
C ALA A 25 14.09 -52.65 -5.50
N ALA A 26 13.62 -52.00 -4.44
CA ALA A 26 12.65 -50.93 -4.51
C ALA A 26 13.34 -49.65 -5.00
N LEU A 27 12.79 -49.10 -6.08
CA LEU A 27 13.03 -47.75 -6.61
C LEU A 27 13.16 -46.72 -5.48
N GLN A 28 14.37 -46.23 -5.24
CA GLN A 28 14.61 -45.00 -4.49
C GLN A 28 14.08 -43.82 -5.33
N ARG A 29 12.81 -43.50 -5.18
CA ARG A 29 12.33 -42.14 -5.45
C ARG A 29 12.89 -41.25 -4.37
N SER A 30 13.75 -40.31 -4.76
CA SER A 30 14.16 -39.17 -3.96
C SER A 30 12.92 -38.35 -3.60
N SER A 31 12.28 -38.68 -2.49
CA SER A 31 11.28 -37.83 -1.86
C SER A 31 12.02 -36.69 -1.17
N SER A 32 12.16 -35.57 -1.86
CA SER A 32 12.35 -34.26 -1.24
C SER A 32 11.16 -34.05 -0.30
N ILE A 33 11.38 -34.26 0.99
CA ILE A 33 10.42 -33.96 2.04
C ILE A 33 10.17 -32.46 1.96
N SER A 34 9.01 -32.07 1.42
CA SER A 34 8.47 -30.73 1.59
C SER A 34 8.47 -30.44 3.08
N THR A 35 9.28 -29.50 3.53
CA THR A 35 9.25 -28.99 4.90
C THR A 35 7.84 -28.46 5.13
N ILE A 36 7.01 -29.24 5.81
CA ILE A 36 5.75 -28.75 6.36
C ILE A 36 6.19 -27.70 7.38
N THR A 37 6.05 -26.42 7.03
CA THR A 37 6.21 -25.31 7.96
C THR A 37 5.09 -25.42 8.99
N SER A 38 5.35 -26.21 10.03
CA SER A 38 4.45 -26.33 11.18
C SER A 38 4.58 -25.09 12.04
N VAL A 39 3.44 -24.52 12.44
CA VAL A 39 3.40 -23.49 13.49
C VAL A 39 4.15 -24.02 14.73
N PRO A 40 5.07 -23.24 15.32
CA PRO A 40 5.85 -23.69 16.47
C PRO A 40 4.94 -24.04 17.65
N SER A 41 5.32 -25.06 18.43
CA SER A 41 4.53 -25.53 19.57
C SER A 41 4.52 -24.57 20.77
N ALA A 42 5.34 -23.53 20.73
CA ALA A 42 5.34 -22.43 21.68
C ALA A 42 5.98 -21.19 21.03
N ILE A 43 5.45 -20.01 21.35
CA ILE A 43 6.02 -18.71 20.97
C ILE A 43 6.64 -18.04 22.19
N TRP A 44 7.68 -17.23 22.00
CA TRP A 44 8.33 -16.37 23.01
C TRP A 44 8.97 -17.06 24.22
N LYS A 45 9.08 -18.39 24.24
CA LYS A 45 9.87 -19.09 25.27
C LYS A 45 11.36 -18.80 25.15
N GLU A 46 11.83 -18.64 23.92
CA GLU A 46 13.19 -18.24 23.61
C GLU A 46 13.18 -16.83 23.05
N ARG A 47 14.21 -16.05 23.41
CA ARG A 47 14.40 -14.72 22.85
C ARG A 47 14.76 -14.87 21.37
N TRP A 48 13.90 -14.37 20.49
CA TRP A 48 14.21 -14.28 19.08
C TRP A 48 15.31 -13.23 18.85
N ILE A 49 16.25 -13.56 17.96
CA ILE A 49 17.32 -12.66 17.55
C ILE A 49 17.18 -12.47 16.04
N PRO A 50 16.95 -11.24 15.56
CA PRO A 50 16.79 -10.98 14.14
C PRO A 50 18.05 -11.38 13.37
N THR A 51 17.84 -12.03 12.22
CA THR A 51 18.93 -12.22 11.26
C THR A 51 19.23 -10.87 10.60
N THR A 52 20.45 -10.38 10.75
CA THR A 52 20.90 -9.17 10.05
C THR A 52 21.10 -9.48 8.56
N GLY A 53 20.70 -8.56 7.70
CA GLY A 53 20.92 -8.72 6.27
C GLY A 53 22.37 -8.40 5.86
N PRO A 54 22.78 -8.78 4.63
CA PRO A 54 24.17 -8.68 4.17
C PRO A 54 24.56 -7.27 3.71
N TYR A 55 23.70 -6.25 3.89
CA TYR A 55 23.92 -4.91 3.33
C TYR A 55 24.37 -3.88 4.37
N LEU A 56 24.91 -4.30 5.51
CA LEU A 56 25.38 -3.42 6.59
C LEU A 56 26.46 -2.42 6.11
N ASP A 57 27.25 -2.80 5.11
CA ASP A 57 28.32 -1.98 4.53
C ASP A 57 27.82 -0.76 3.75
N LEU A 58 26.52 -0.65 3.49
CA LEU A 58 25.93 0.50 2.80
C LEU A 58 25.79 1.75 3.69
N GLY A 59 26.03 1.64 5.00
CA GLY A 59 25.88 2.77 5.91
C GLY A 59 24.44 3.32 5.95
N LEU A 60 23.46 2.43 5.80
CA LEU A 60 22.02 2.74 5.76
C LEU A 60 21.53 3.20 7.15
N LEU A 61 21.89 4.43 7.51
CA LEU A 61 21.57 5.06 8.78
C LEU A 61 20.26 5.87 8.71
N SER A 62 19.72 6.09 7.51
CA SER A 62 18.52 6.92 7.29
C SER A 62 17.62 6.34 6.22
N LEU A 63 16.31 6.56 6.38
CA LEU A 63 15.29 6.27 5.36
C LEU A 63 15.24 7.35 4.27
N GLU A 64 15.95 8.46 4.45
CA GLU A 64 16.15 9.46 3.40
C GLU A 64 16.74 8.79 2.15
N ASN A 65 16.07 8.97 1.01
CA ASN A 65 16.45 8.39 -0.27
C ASN A 65 16.55 6.86 -0.26
N ILE A 66 15.69 6.18 0.52
CA ILE A 66 15.64 4.72 0.54
C ILE A 66 15.49 4.12 -0.87
N SER A 67 14.74 4.78 -1.75
CA SER A 67 14.60 4.33 -3.14
C SER A 67 15.94 4.26 -3.87
N ASP A 68 16.79 5.27 -3.69
CA ASP A 68 18.07 5.38 -4.38
C ASP A 68 19.01 4.29 -3.89
N HIS A 69 19.08 4.10 -2.57
CA HIS A 69 19.85 3.02 -1.97
C HIS A 69 19.39 1.63 -2.43
N VAL A 70 18.08 1.42 -2.58
CA VAL A 70 17.52 0.16 -3.11
C VAL A 70 17.94 -0.04 -4.56
N TYR A 71 17.81 0.97 -5.42
CA TYR A 71 18.17 0.86 -6.84
C TYR A 71 19.68 0.64 -7.01
N GLU A 72 20.52 1.36 -6.27
CA GLU A 72 21.97 1.16 -6.27
C GLU A 72 22.36 -0.25 -5.80
N ALA A 73 21.75 -0.74 -4.71
CA ALA A 73 22.01 -2.08 -4.21
C ALA A 73 21.57 -3.17 -5.19
N ALA A 74 20.41 -3.00 -5.84
CA ALA A 74 19.85 -3.94 -6.79
C ALA A 74 20.64 -4.04 -8.10
N THR A 75 21.29 -2.94 -8.51
CA THR A 75 22.05 -2.87 -9.77
C THR A 75 23.57 -2.98 -9.59
N ARG A 76 24.07 -2.97 -8.34
CA ARG A 76 25.51 -3.02 -8.04
C ARG A 76 26.26 -4.09 -8.83
N GLY A 77 27.31 -3.67 -9.53
CA GLY A 77 28.20 -4.53 -10.28
C GLY A 77 27.57 -5.13 -11.55
N ARG A 78 26.42 -4.61 -12.00
CA ARG A 78 25.73 -5.03 -13.22
C ARG A 78 25.52 -3.84 -14.13
N THR A 79 25.64 -4.06 -15.44
CA THR A 79 25.09 -3.15 -16.44
C THR A 79 23.61 -3.46 -16.57
N VAL A 80 22.77 -2.45 -16.34
CA VAL A 80 21.31 -2.58 -16.39
C VAL A 80 20.80 -1.60 -17.42
N GLU A 81 19.92 -2.06 -18.29
CA GLU A 81 19.27 -1.20 -19.27
C GLU A 81 18.32 -0.23 -18.58
N LYS A 82 18.21 0.99 -19.13
CA LYS A 82 17.26 1.99 -18.66
C LYS A 82 15.83 1.43 -18.71
N LEU A 83 15.08 1.64 -17.63
CA LEU A 83 13.65 1.35 -17.59
C LEU A 83 12.88 2.53 -18.16
N GLU A 84 12.20 2.36 -19.29
CA GLU A 84 11.29 3.36 -19.83
C GLU A 84 9.88 2.79 -19.97
N VAL A 85 8.90 3.47 -19.37
CA VAL A 85 7.49 3.14 -19.50
C VAL A 85 6.79 4.34 -20.14
N ARG A 86 6.11 4.11 -21.26
CA ARG A 86 5.45 5.17 -22.05
C ARG A 86 4.01 4.79 -22.34
N ALA A 87 3.09 5.72 -22.15
CA ALA A 87 1.70 5.54 -22.56
C ALA A 87 0.99 6.89 -22.79
N LEU A 88 -0.22 6.84 -23.37
CA LEU A 88 -1.03 8.03 -23.64
C LEU A 88 -1.71 8.60 -22.39
N ASP A 89 -1.97 7.73 -21.40
CA ASP A 89 -2.66 8.06 -20.16
C ASP A 89 -2.13 7.20 -18.99
N MET A 90 -2.62 7.49 -17.78
CA MET A 90 -2.19 6.81 -16.56
C MET A 90 -2.56 5.31 -16.58
N ALA A 91 -3.71 4.96 -17.14
CA ALA A 91 -4.16 3.57 -17.23
C ALA A 91 -3.19 2.74 -18.09
N GLY A 92 -2.80 3.26 -19.25
CA GLY A 92 -1.82 2.63 -20.13
C GLY A 92 -0.43 2.53 -19.50
N LEU A 93 0.00 3.51 -18.70
CA LEU A 93 1.26 3.42 -17.96
C LEU A 93 1.23 2.29 -16.94
N VAL A 94 0.12 2.15 -16.22
CA VAL A 94 -0.08 1.09 -15.22
C VAL A 94 -0.09 -0.28 -15.89
N ASP A 95 -0.80 -0.43 -17.01
CA ASP A 95 -0.86 -1.69 -17.75
C ASP A 95 0.52 -2.08 -18.31
N ALA A 96 1.25 -1.11 -18.88
CA ALA A 96 2.61 -1.33 -19.38
C ALA A 96 3.56 -1.74 -18.24
N PHE A 97 3.52 -1.03 -17.11
CA PHE A 97 4.36 -1.36 -15.94
C PHE A 97 3.98 -2.72 -15.33
N LYS A 98 2.70 -3.04 -15.27
CA LYS A 98 2.19 -4.34 -14.81
C LYS A 98 2.69 -5.48 -15.70
N SER A 99 2.76 -5.28 -17.01
CA SER A 99 3.36 -6.27 -17.93
C SER A 99 4.84 -6.51 -17.61
N ILE A 100 5.61 -5.44 -17.38
CA ILE A 100 7.02 -5.54 -17.02
C ILE A 100 7.20 -6.31 -15.69
N LEU A 101 6.35 -6.03 -14.70
CA LEU A 101 6.35 -6.78 -13.43
C LEU A 101 5.99 -8.25 -13.63
N ALA A 102 5.07 -8.57 -14.53
CA ALA A 102 4.70 -9.94 -14.86
C ALA A 102 5.91 -10.69 -15.47
N ASP A 103 6.62 -10.07 -16.40
CA ASP A 103 7.80 -10.65 -17.04
C ASP A 103 8.95 -10.86 -16.04
N ALA A 104 9.18 -9.88 -15.16
CA ALA A 104 10.14 -9.99 -14.05
C ALA A 104 9.75 -11.10 -13.07
N ALA A 105 8.47 -11.20 -12.71
CA ALA A 105 7.97 -12.24 -11.83
C ALA A 105 8.07 -13.64 -12.46
N MET A 106 7.84 -13.78 -13.76
CA MET A 106 8.00 -15.05 -14.48
C MET A 106 9.48 -15.47 -14.54
N SER A 107 10.35 -14.55 -14.95
CA SER A 107 11.80 -14.79 -15.06
C SER A 107 12.49 -14.93 -13.69
N GLY A 108 11.88 -14.43 -12.61
CA GLY A 108 12.49 -14.40 -11.28
C GLY A 108 13.60 -13.36 -11.15
N ASP A 109 13.52 -12.29 -11.95
CA ASP A 109 14.55 -11.27 -12.05
C ASP A 109 13.95 -9.87 -12.20
N PHE A 110 14.10 -9.07 -11.15
CA PHE A 110 13.63 -7.70 -11.06
C PHE A 110 14.74 -6.67 -11.31
N THR A 111 15.91 -7.08 -11.80
CA THR A 111 17.06 -6.17 -11.98
C THR A 111 16.72 -4.96 -12.85
N GLN A 112 16.00 -5.15 -13.97
CA GLN A 112 15.55 -4.05 -14.83
C GLN A 112 14.46 -3.20 -14.16
N VAL A 113 13.53 -3.85 -13.45
CA VAL A 113 12.50 -3.19 -12.63
C VAL A 113 13.14 -2.36 -11.52
N LEU A 114 14.39 -2.59 -11.12
CA LEU A 114 15.13 -1.81 -10.12
C LEU A 114 16.31 -1.04 -10.71
N SER A 115 16.31 -0.78 -12.03
CA SER A 115 17.29 0.12 -12.69
C SER A 115 17.40 1.45 -11.96
N THR A 116 18.61 2.02 -11.87
CA THR A 116 18.84 3.40 -11.39
C THR A 116 18.43 4.44 -12.43
N GLU A 117 18.49 4.10 -13.71
CA GLU A 117 18.00 4.93 -14.79
C GLU A 117 16.57 4.52 -15.15
N ARG A 118 15.61 5.38 -14.84
CA ARG A 118 14.17 5.10 -14.93
C ARG A 118 13.44 6.30 -15.48
N GLY A 119 12.36 6.06 -16.24
CA GLY A 119 11.48 7.12 -16.69
C GLY A 119 10.09 6.63 -17.02
N PHE A 120 9.09 7.32 -16.47
CA PHE A 120 7.68 7.12 -16.78
C PHE A 120 7.19 8.35 -17.52
N TYR A 121 6.60 8.15 -18.69
CA TYR A 121 6.28 9.23 -19.62
C TYR A 121 4.84 9.13 -20.12
N LEU A 122 4.07 10.19 -19.89
CA LEU A 122 2.82 10.42 -20.61
C LEU A 122 3.15 11.09 -21.94
N VAL A 123 2.75 10.50 -23.06
CA VAL A 123 3.06 11.00 -24.41
C VAL A 123 1.82 11.49 -25.13
N SER A 124 1.98 12.54 -25.94
CA SER A 124 0.89 13.08 -26.76
C SER A 124 0.64 12.20 -28.00
N PRO A 125 -0.62 11.94 -28.37
CA PRO A 125 -0.94 11.22 -29.59
C PRO A 125 -0.61 12.01 -30.85
N ASP A 126 -0.63 13.34 -30.78
CA ASP A 126 -0.71 14.20 -31.96
C ASP A 126 0.65 14.61 -32.54
N ASP A 127 1.76 14.40 -31.81
CA ASP A 127 3.04 15.03 -32.15
C ASP A 127 4.24 14.11 -31.86
N ASN A 128 4.39 13.05 -32.64
CA ASN A 128 5.56 12.16 -32.65
C ASN A 128 5.96 11.57 -31.28
N GLY A 129 5.01 11.47 -30.34
CA GLY A 129 5.27 11.02 -28.97
C GLY A 129 5.89 12.07 -28.05
N THR A 130 5.63 13.37 -28.30
CA THR A 130 6.07 14.47 -27.43
C THR A 130 5.64 14.21 -25.98
N ILE A 131 6.59 14.36 -25.05
CA ILE A 131 6.37 14.07 -23.63
C ILE A 131 5.49 15.17 -23.02
N ARG A 132 4.30 14.78 -22.54
CA ARG A 132 3.36 15.66 -21.83
C ARG A 132 3.67 15.77 -20.34
N SER A 133 4.11 14.68 -19.73
CA SER A 133 4.47 14.64 -18.31
C SER A 133 5.50 13.56 -18.06
N LEU A 134 6.44 13.85 -17.15
CA LEU A 134 7.51 12.95 -16.76
C LEU A 134 7.97 13.22 -15.33
N GLY A 135 8.61 12.22 -14.74
CA GLY A 135 9.34 12.35 -13.47
C GLY A 135 8.83 11.43 -12.38
N GLU A 136 9.45 11.54 -11.21
CA GLU A 136 9.19 10.67 -10.06
C GLU A 136 7.75 10.70 -9.55
N GLY A 137 7.04 11.82 -9.72
CA GLY A 137 5.64 11.94 -9.36
C GLY A 137 4.75 11.00 -10.17
N ILE A 138 5.03 10.84 -11.47
CA ILE A 138 4.32 9.91 -12.35
C ILE A 138 4.64 8.46 -11.96
N GLU A 139 5.89 8.13 -11.67
CA GLU A 139 6.26 6.80 -11.19
C GLU A 139 5.52 6.44 -9.88
N ARG A 140 5.50 7.37 -8.89
CA ARG A 140 4.77 7.16 -7.63
C ARG A 140 3.30 6.88 -7.88
N GLU A 141 2.67 7.66 -8.75
CA GLU A 141 1.26 7.46 -9.05
C GLU A 141 1.00 6.16 -9.81
N VAL A 142 1.87 5.74 -10.74
CA VAL A 142 1.75 4.44 -11.42
C VAL A 142 1.81 3.29 -10.41
N ILE A 143 2.76 3.31 -9.47
CA ILE A 143 2.89 2.29 -8.43
C ILE A 143 1.67 2.29 -7.51
N HIS A 144 1.24 3.48 -7.06
CA HIS A 144 0.07 3.64 -6.19
C HIS A 144 -1.20 3.15 -6.88
N THR A 145 -1.41 3.57 -8.13
CA THR A 145 -2.56 3.19 -8.96
C THR A 145 -2.59 1.69 -9.20
N LEU A 146 -1.45 1.06 -9.46
CA LEU A 146 -1.37 -0.39 -9.61
C LEU A 146 -1.83 -1.10 -8.34
N LEU A 147 -1.37 -0.67 -7.17
CA LEU A 147 -1.80 -1.24 -5.89
C LEU A 147 -3.30 -0.99 -5.64
N GLU A 148 -3.80 0.18 -6.03
CA GLU A 148 -5.22 0.55 -5.90
C GLU A 148 -6.15 -0.35 -6.73
N GLN A 149 -5.73 -0.81 -7.91
CA GLN A 149 -6.49 -1.81 -8.68
C GLN A 149 -6.75 -3.09 -7.88
N TYR A 150 -5.81 -3.52 -7.04
CA TYR A 150 -5.99 -4.68 -6.17
C TYR A 150 -6.90 -4.37 -4.99
N ARG A 151 -6.82 -3.16 -4.42
CA ARG A 151 -7.68 -2.70 -3.31
C ARG A 151 -9.14 -2.56 -3.73
N GLN A 152 -9.41 -2.06 -4.93
CA GLN A 152 -10.77 -1.99 -5.48
C GLN A 152 -11.42 -3.38 -5.61
N SER A 153 -10.61 -4.42 -5.80
CA SER A 153 -11.05 -5.82 -5.81
C SER A 153 -10.74 -6.53 -4.49
N SER A 154 -10.86 -5.82 -3.35
CA SER A 154 -10.33 -6.25 -2.05
C SER A 154 -10.68 -7.70 -1.69
N GLY A 155 -11.96 -8.09 -1.79
CA GLY A 155 -12.40 -9.45 -1.45
C GLY A 155 -11.77 -10.57 -2.28
N GLN A 156 -11.10 -10.24 -3.39
CA GLN A 156 -10.35 -11.19 -4.20
C GLN A 156 -8.90 -11.36 -3.72
N TRP A 157 -8.29 -10.34 -3.13
CA TRP A 157 -6.84 -10.29 -2.86
C TRP A 157 -6.50 -10.20 -1.37
N PHE A 158 -7.42 -9.66 -0.58
CA PHE A 158 -7.24 -9.35 0.82
C PHE A 158 -8.36 -9.99 1.65
N ALA A 159 -7.99 -10.54 2.80
CA ALA A 159 -8.92 -11.07 3.79
C ALA A 159 -8.99 -10.07 4.97
N PRO A 160 -10.10 -9.34 5.15
CA PRO A 160 -10.20 -8.32 6.19
C PRO A 160 -10.17 -8.93 7.59
N ARG A 161 -9.58 -8.18 8.52
CA ARG A 161 -9.52 -8.46 9.96
C ARG A 161 -10.35 -7.44 10.74
N GLU A 162 -10.61 -7.76 12.01
CA GLU A 162 -11.42 -6.91 12.90
C GLU A 162 -10.76 -5.55 13.21
N ASP A 163 -9.44 -5.42 13.04
CA ASP A 163 -8.65 -4.22 13.32
C ASP A 163 -8.48 -3.29 12.11
N ARG A 164 -9.32 -3.43 11.08
CA ARG A 164 -9.29 -2.66 9.82
C ARG A 164 -8.04 -2.91 8.96
N HIS A 165 -7.19 -3.86 9.34
CA HIS A 165 -6.17 -4.40 8.46
C HIS A 165 -6.67 -5.64 7.72
N SER A 166 -5.86 -6.14 6.81
CA SER A 166 -6.14 -7.34 6.04
C SER A 166 -4.91 -8.23 5.94
N THR A 167 -5.16 -9.53 5.79
CA THR A 167 -4.15 -10.49 5.32
C THR A 167 -4.33 -10.77 3.83
N LEU A 168 -3.54 -11.68 3.26
CA LEU A 168 -3.70 -12.11 1.87
C LEU A 168 -4.82 -13.15 1.76
N ALA A 169 -5.76 -12.93 0.84
CA ALA A 169 -6.79 -13.92 0.54
C ALA A 169 -6.23 -15.03 -0.37
N THR A 170 -6.56 -16.27 -0.04
CA THR A 170 -6.32 -17.43 -0.91
C THR A 170 -7.62 -17.85 -1.58
N SER A 171 -7.52 -18.31 -2.82
CA SER A 171 -8.66 -18.78 -3.63
C SER A 171 -9.10 -20.20 -3.26
N TYR A 172 -8.17 -21.01 -2.76
CA TYR A 172 -8.40 -22.40 -2.35
C TYR A 172 -7.67 -22.69 -1.04
N PRO A 173 -8.13 -23.67 -0.25
CA PRO A 173 -7.35 -24.19 0.86
C PRO A 173 -6.14 -24.97 0.34
N LEU A 174 -5.09 -25.13 1.17
CA LEU A 174 -3.85 -25.82 0.79
C LEU A 174 -4.10 -27.22 0.20
N ALA A 175 -5.11 -27.95 0.70
CA ALA A 175 -5.48 -29.28 0.21
C ALA A 175 -5.91 -29.31 -1.28
N MET A 176 -6.29 -28.15 -1.84
CA MET A 176 -6.71 -27.97 -3.23
C MET A 176 -5.77 -27.01 -3.98
N ALA A 177 -4.61 -26.69 -3.44
CA ALA A 177 -3.72 -25.68 -4.00
C ALA A 177 -3.21 -26.00 -5.42
N GLN A 178 -3.20 -27.29 -5.81
CA GLN A 178 -2.92 -27.73 -7.18
C GLN A 178 -3.93 -27.22 -8.22
N CYS A 179 -5.12 -26.77 -7.79
CA CYS A 179 -6.16 -26.22 -8.65
C CYS A 179 -6.02 -24.71 -8.86
N VAL A 180 -5.07 -24.03 -8.19
CA VAL A 180 -4.88 -22.59 -8.33
C VAL A 180 -4.42 -22.27 -9.76
N PRO A 181 -5.13 -21.41 -10.50
CA PRO A 181 -4.74 -21.05 -11.86
C PRO A 181 -3.39 -20.33 -11.92
N LEU A 182 -2.61 -20.58 -12.97
CA LEU A 182 -1.31 -19.90 -13.17
C LEU A 182 -1.45 -18.37 -13.25
N SER A 183 -2.54 -17.88 -13.83
CA SER A 183 -2.84 -16.44 -13.89
C SER A 183 -3.02 -15.84 -12.49
N ARG A 184 -3.61 -16.58 -11.55
CA ARG A 184 -3.75 -16.16 -10.15
C ARG A 184 -2.37 -16.08 -9.47
N LEU A 185 -1.52 -17.09 -9.66
CA LEU A 185 -0.15 -17.09 -9.14
C LEU A 185 0.65 -15.91 -9.70
N CYS A 186 0.57 -15.64 -11.00
CA CYS A 186 1.22 -14.50 -11.63
C CYS A 186 0.74 -13.17 -11.00
N ASN A 187 -0.58 -12.99 -10.86
CA ASN A 187 -1.14 -11.79 -10.25
C ASN A 187 -0.76 -11.62 -8.77
N MET A 188 -0.63 -12.71 -8.00
CA MET A 188 -0.14 -12.66 -6.62
C MET A 188 1.32 -12.20 -6.58
N ALA A 189 2.16 -12.66 -7.51
CA ALA A 189 3.54 -12.19 -7.62
C ALA A 189 3.62 -10.71 -8.02
N ILE A 190 2.79 -10.26 -8.96
CA ILE A 190 2.69 -8.84 -9.32
C ILE A 190 2.24 -8.01 -8.11
N LEU A 191 1.24 -8.47 -7.36
CA LEU A 191 0.79 -7.81 -6.13
C LEU A 191 1.93 -7.70 -5.10
N GLY A 192 2.67 -8.79 -4.87
CA GLY A 192 3.86 -8.76 -4.00
C GLY A 192 4.90 -7.74 -4.46
N ALA A 193 5.19 -7.69 -5.75
CA ALA A 193 6.11 -6.70 -6.32
C ALA A 193 5.58 -5.27 -6.19
N ALA A 194 4.28 -5.03 -6.41
CA ALA A 194 3.66 -3.71 -6.24
C ALA A 194 3.71 -3.23 -4.79
N VAL A 195 3.47 -4.13 -3.82
CA VAL A 195 3.63 -3.86 -2.38
C VAL A 195 5.09 -3.49 -2.09
N ALA A 196 6.06 -4.28 -2.55
CA ALA A 196 7.47 -3.97 -2.34
C ALA A 196 7.89 -2.65 -2.97
N MET A 197 7.47 -2.36 -4.21
CA MET A 197 7.74 -1.09 -4.88
C MET A 197 7.11 0.11 -4.16
N SER A 198 5.93 -0.07 -3.57
CA SER A 198 5.30 0.98 -2.72
C SER A 198 6.15 1.26 -1.49
N LEU A 199 6.62 0.21 -0.81
CA LEU A 199 7.50 0.32 0.36
C LEU A 199 8.85 0.96 0.01
N VAL A 200 9.43 0.65 -1.15
CA VAL A 200 10.65 1.29 -1.68
C VAL A 200 10.46 2.80 -1.85
N ARG A 201 9.22 3.27 -2.03
CA ARG A 201 8.88 4.69 -2.17
C ARG A 201 8.34 5.32 -0.87
N GLY A 202 8.47 4.62 0.27
CA GLY A 202 7.98 5.10 1.56
C GLY A 202 6.45 5.15 1.67
N VAL A 203 5.73 4.43 0.80
CA VAL A 203 4.26 4.44 0.74
C VAL A 203 3.70 3.26 1.53
N SER A 204 2.74 3.53 2.42
CA SER A 204 2.06 2.49 3.18
C SER A 204 1.22 1.59 2.27
N THR A 205 1.19 0.29 2.58
CA THR A 205 0.49 -0.71 1.76
C THR A 205 -0.80 -1.17 2.42
N ILE A 206 -1.49 -0.25 3.10
CA ILE A 206 -2.84 -0.45 3.66
C ILE A 206 -3.72 -1.10 2.57
N PRO A 207 -4.56 -2.11 2.86
CA PRO A 207 -4.92 -2.59 4.19
C PRO A 207 -3.95 -3.63 4.78
N LEU A 208 -2.83 -3.99 4.13
CA LEU A 208 -1.94 -5.00 4.69
C LEU A 208 -1.40 -4.58 6.06
N ASP A 209 -1.35 -5.53 6.99
CA ASP A 209 -0.81 -5.30 8.33
C ASP A 209 0.75 -5.23 8.26
N PRO A 210 1.40 -4.22 8.87
CA PRO A 210 2.86 -4.17 8.96
C PRO A 210 3.48 -5.39 9.65
N VAL A 211 2.78 -6.03 10.60
CA VAL A 211 3.21 -7.27 11.27
C VAL A 211 3.25 -8.45 10.28
N LEU A 212 2.31 -8.50 9.34
CA LEU A 212 2.32 -9.50 8.28
C LEU A 212 3.54 -9.32 7.36
N LEU A 213 3.86 -8.08 7.00
CA LEU A 213 5.04 -7.79 6.19
C LEU A 213 6.34 -8.05 6.94
N HIS A 214 6.40 -7.77 8.24
CA HIS A 214 7.50 -8.15 9.11
C HIS A 214 7.73 -9.67 9.09
N PHE A 215 6.65 -10.45 9.24
CA PHE A 215 6.71 -11.91 9.12
C PHE A 215 7.25 -12.37 7.76
N PHE A 216 6.83 -11.73 6.65
CA PHE A 216 7.36 -12.03 5.32
C PHE A 216 8.83 -11.67 5.14
N VAL A 217 9.27 -10.54 5.72
CA VAL A 217 10.67 -10.14 5.71
C VAL A 217 11.53 -11.20 6.40
N HIS A 218 11.05 -11.76 7.52
CA HIS A 218 11.73 -12.82 8.28
C HIS A 218 11.42 -14.23 7.80
N ASP A 219 11.24 -14.40 6.48
CA ASP A 219 11.09 -15.71 5.83
C ASP A 219 9.98 -16.59 6.42
N CYS A 220 8.91 -15.93 6.87
CA CYS A 220 7.76 -16.58 7.51
C CYS A 220 8.09 -17.29 8.84
N ASP A 221 9.08 -16.78 9.58
CA ASP A 221 9.36 -17.22 10.94
C ASP A 221 8.40 -16.58 11.94
N LEU A 222 7.51 -17.37 12.55
CA LEU A 222 6.55 -16.88 13.54
C LEU A 222 7.23 -16.34 14.80
N HIS A 223 8.46 -16.76 15.10
CA HIS A 223 9.21 -16.23 16.25
C HIS A 223 9.62 -14.77 16.07
N SER A 224 9.62 -14.25 14.83
CA SER A 224 9.87 -12.82 14.55
C SER A 224 8.79 -11.90 15.10
N ILE A 225 7.55 -12.40 15.22
CA ILE A 225 6.43 -11.62 15.76
C ILE A 225 6.52 -11.67 17.28
N HIS A 226 7.02 -10.61 17.92
CA HIS A 226 7.12 -10.50 19.38
C HIS A 226 6.10 -9.50 19.96
N PRO A 227 5.86 -9.49 21.29
CA PRO A 227 4.84 -8.62 21.89
C PRO A 227 4.95 -7.15 21.49
N GLY A 228 6.18 -6.59 21.41
CA GLY A 228 6.40 -5.22 20.93
C GLY A 228 5.92 -4.93 19.50
N THR A 229 5.86 -5.94 18.63
CA THR A 229 5.27 -5.83 17.28
C THR A 229 3.78 -6.13 17.26
N ALA A 230 3.27 -6.87 18.26
CA ALA A 230 1.89 -7.37 18.30
C ALA A 230 0.93 -6.54 19.18
N THR A 231 1.39 -5.46 19.81
CA THR A 231 0.68 -4.70 20.86
C THR A 231 -0.59 -3.95 20.43
N GLN A 232 -1.14 -4.21 19.25
CA GLN A 232 -2.37 -3.54 18.77
C GLN A 232 -3.62 -4.43 18.65
N THR A 233 -3.53 -5.74 18.86
CA THR A 233 -4.70 -6.63 18.69
C THR A 233 -5.43 -6.91 20.01
N HIS A 234 -6.23 -5.96 20.50
CA HIS A 234 -7.16 -6.19 21.62
C HIS A 234 -8.54 -6.65 21.11
N LEU A 235 -8.67 -7.92 20.72
CA LEU A 235 -9.97 -8.49 20.30
C LEU A 235 -10.61 -9.32 21.42
N PRO A 236 -11.96 -9.33 21.53
CA PRO A 236 -12.66 -10.21 22.47
C PRO A 236 -12.44 -11.68 22.08
N PHE A 237 -11.64 -12.38 22.89
CA PHE A 237 -11.11 -13.72 22.65
C PHE A 237 -12.11 -14.76 22.11
N ARG A 238 -13.37 -14.75 22.59
CA ARG A 238 -14.37 -15.77 22.22
C ARG A 238 -14.86 -15.67 20.77
N ASN A 239 -15.08 -14.45 20.29
CA ASN A 239 -15.57 -14.25 18.92
C ASN A 239 -14.45 -14.53 17.92
N HIS A 240 -13.24 -14.05 18.20
CA HIS A 240 -12.06 -14.35 17.39
C HIS A 240 -11.80 -15.87 17.31
N PHE A 241 -11.92 -16.58 18.43
CA PHE A 241 -11.72 -18.03 18.47
C PHE A 241 -12.72 -18.78 17.57
N ILE A 242 -14.01 -18.44 17.64
CA ILE A 242 -15.05 -19.12 16.85
C ILE A 242 -14.91 -18.79 15.36
N THR A 243 -14.68 -17.52 15.02
CA THR A 243 -14.62 -17.05 13.64
C THR A 243 -13.38 -17.54 12.90
N HIS A 244 -12.23 -17.63 13.59
CA HIS A 244 -10.95 -17.83 12.91
C HIS A 244 -10.33 -19.21 13.12
N HIS A 245 -10.77 -20.03 14.07
CA HIS A 245 -10.12 -21.33 14.33
C HIS A 245 -10.88 -22.55 13.82
N ASP A 246 -12.16 -22.44 13.44
CA ASP A 246 -13.01 -23.59 13.08
C ASP A 246 -12.94 -24.74 14.13
N LEU A 247 -12.65 -24.42 15.39
CA LEU A 247 -12.47 -25.37 16.49
C LEU A 247 -13.65 -25.26 17.45
N GLN A 248 -14.23 -26.40 17.82
CA GLN A 248 -15.20 -26.43 18.92
C GLN A 248 -14.46 -26.28 20.26
N VAL A 249 -14.81 -25.27 21.04
CA VAL A 249 -14.18 -25.03 22.37
C VAL A 249 -14.29 -26.26 23.29
N SER A 250 -15.38 -27.02 23.16
CA SER A 250 -15.58 -28.28 23.90
C SER A 250 -14.54 -29.36 23.57
N SER A 251 -13.96 -29.37 22.37
CA SER A 251 -12.91 -30.32 22.00
C SER A 251 -11.55 -29.99 22.62
N LEU A 252 -11.44 -28.88 23.37
CA LEU A 252 -10.24 -28.48 24.10
C LEU A 252 -10.28 -28.87 25.58
N HIS A 253 -11.18 -29.76 25.99
CA HIS A 253 -11.36 -30.15 27.40
C HIS A 253 -10.09 -30.73 28.04
N ASP A 254 -9.38 -31.60 27.32
CA ASP A 254 -8.20 -32.31 27.84
C ASP A 254 -6.86 -31.59 27.56
N ARG A 255 -6.90 -30.26 27.44
CA ARG A 255 -5.75 -29.44 27.04
C ARG A 255 -4.68 -29.37 28.15
N ASP A 256 -3.50 -29.93 27.90
CA ASP A 256 -2.32 -29.74 28.73
C ASP A 256 -1.57 -28.42 28.41
N GLN A 257 -0.50 -28.11 29.14
CA GLN A 257 0.26 -26.87 28.92
C GLN A 257 0.88 -26.80 27.51
N ARG A 258 1.34 -27.93 26.96
CA ARG A 258 1.95 -27.97 25.63
C ARG A 258 0.92 -27.66 24.55
N ALA A 259 -0.28 -28.24 24.66
CA ALA A 259 -1.40 -27.96 23.77
C ALA A 259 -1.91 -26.52 23.95
N HIS A 260 -1.87 -25.96 25.16
CA HIS A 260 -2.15 -24.55 25.41
C HIS A 260 -1.19 -23.62 24.65
N ASP A 261 0.11 -23.86 24.78
CA ASP A 261 1.14 -23.04 24.12
C ASP A 261 1.05 -23.13 22.59
N ALA A 262 0.81 -24.32 22.06
CA ALA A 262 0.64 -24.54 20.63
C ALA A 262 -0.63 -23.87 20.09
N LEU A 263 -1.72 -23.87 20.88
CA LEU A 263 -2.94 -23.16 20.52
C LEU A 263 -2.70 -21.65 20.47
N ALA A 264 -2.00 -21.08 21.44
CA ALA A 264 -1.66 -19.66 21.45
C ALA A 264 -0.82 -19.26 20.22
N ALA A 265 0.17 -20.08 19.84
CA ALA A 265 0.96 -19.87 18.63
C ALA A 265 0.09 -19.91 17.36
N ASN A 266 -0.83 -20.88 17.27
CA ASN A 266 -1.77 -20.98 16.15
C ASN A 266 -2.73 -19.79 16.10
N MET A 267 -3.20 -19.30 17.26
CA MET A 267 -4.03 -18.10 17.36
C MET A 267 -3.32 -16.87 16.82
N LEU A 268 -2.06 -16.66 17.23
CA LEU A 268 -1.25 -15.57 16.71
C LEU A 268 -1.05 -15.70 15.19
N TYR A 269 -0.71 -16.91 14.72
CA TYR A 269 -0.53 -17.16 13.28
C TYR A 269 -1.79 -16.82 12.48
N ARG A 270 -2.96 -17.31 12.91
CA ARG A 270 -4.22 -17.06 12.20
C ARG A 270 -4.65 -15.60 12.26
N ALA A 271 -4.38 -14.93 13.38
CA ALA A 271 -4.64 -13.50 13.50
C ALA A 271 -3.78 -12.68 12.53
N VAL A 272 -2.50 -13.02 12.38
CA VAL A 272 -1.55 -12.24 11.56
C VAL A 272 -1.57 -12.62 10.08
N VAL A 273 -1.54 -13.91 9.77
CA VAL A 273 -1.31 -14.44 8.41
C VAL A 273 -2.60 -14.89 7.75
N GLY A 274 -3.56 -15.41 8.53
CA GLY A 274 -4.82 -15.97 8.05
C GLY A 274 -4.88 -17.50 8.19
N SER A 275 -5.86 -18.11 7.52
CA SER A 275 -6.16 -19.55 7.66
C SER A 275 -5.13 -20.47 7.01
N GLU A 276 -4.49 -20.00 5.93
CA GLU A 276 -3.59 -20.81 5.12
C GLU A 276 -2.12 -20.71 5.57
N PRO A 277 -1.35 -21.81 5.45
CA PRO A 277 0.07 -21.83 5.79
C PRO A 277 0.92 -21.02 4.80
N SER A 278 2.09 -20.56 5.25
CA SER A 278 3.00 -19.75 4.44
C SER A 278 3.51 -20.47 3.19
N ASN A 279 3.56 -21.80 3.19
CA ASN A 279 3.96 -22.62 2.04
C ASN A 279 2.85 -22.75 0.97
N HIS A 280 1.68 -22.14 1.16
CA HIS A 280 0.61 -22.10 0.16
C HIS A 280 1.13 -21.44 -1.15
N PRO A 281 0.85 -22.01 -2.34
CA PRO A 281 1.38 -21.50 -3.62
C PRO A 281 1.07 -20.03 -3.90
N GLU A 282 -0.11 -19.54 -3.51
CA GLU A 282 -0.46 -18.11 -3.67
C GLU A 282 0.39 -17.20 -2.77
N LEU A 283 0.65 -17.60 -1.52
CA LEU A 283 1.53 -16.85 -0.61
C LEU A 283 2.98 -16.91 -1.09
N GLN A 284 3.43 -18.07 -1.59
CA GLN A 284 4.77 -18.21 -2.17
C GLN A 284 4.94 -17.37 -3.44
N ALA A 285 3.90 -17.27 -4.27
CA ALA A 285 3.91 -16.40 -5.44
C ALA A 285 4.00 -14.92 -5.04
N PHE A 286 3.21 -14.49 -4.05
CA PHE A 286 3.34 -13.16 -3.47
C PHE A 286 4.76 -12.89 -2.96
N LEU A 287 5.32 -13.79 -2.15
CA LEU A 287 6.68 -13.68 -1.61
C LEU A 287 7.74 -13.62 -2.71
N LYS A 288 7.54 -14.34 -3.83
CA LYS A 288 8.44 -14.29 -5.00
C LYS A 288 8.53 -12.87 -5.55
N GLY A 289 7.39 -12.19 -5.69
CA GLY A 289 7.35 -10.79 -6.13
C GLY A 289 7.84 -9.81 -5.08
N PHE A 290 7.36 -9.95 -3.84
CA PHE A 290 7.71 -9.07 -2.72
C PHE A 290 9.21 -8.99 -2.43
N ARG A 291 9.92 -10.10 -2.64
CA ARG A 291 11.38 -10.17 -2.45
C ARG A 291 12.18 -9.40 -3.50
N LEU A 292 11.60 -9.06 -4.65
CA LEU A 292 12.25 -8.39 -5.79
C LEU A 292 13.67 -8.95 -6.09
N PRO A 293 13.83 -10.28 -6.29
CA PRO A 293 15.13 -10.89 -6.51
C PRO A 293 15.82 -10.32 -7.77
N CYS A 294 17.13 -10.02 -7.68
CA CYS A 294 17.93 -9.54 -8.82
C CYS A 294 19.13 -10.44 -9.11
N ARG A 295 19.73 -10.29 -10.31
CA ARG A 295 20.86 -11.10 -10.81
C ARG A 295 22.13 -11.01 -9.98
N ASN A 296 22.30 -9.96 -9.19
CA ASN A 296 23.44 -9.80 -8.28
C ASN A 296 23.19 -10.43 -6.88
N GLY A 297 22.05 -11.11 -6.70
CA GLY A 297 21.66 -11.67 -5.40
C GLY A 297 20.93 -10.68 -4.49
N PHE A 298 20.63 -9.45 -4.97
CA PHE A 298 19.79 -8.51 -4.26
C PHE A 298 18.42 -9.12 -3.93
N ASN A 299 17.94 -8.80 -2.73
CA ASN A 299 16.64 -9.20 -2.22
C ASN A 299 16.13 -8.13 -1.26
N PHE A 300 14.94 -7.60 -1.52
CA PHE A 300 14.37 -6.49 -0.77
C PHE A 300 14.12 -6.81 0.71
N ALA A 301 13.67 -8.03 1.05
CA ALA A 301 13.52 -8.45 2.44
C ALA A 301 14.87 -8.46 3.19
N LYS A 302 15.94 -8.91 2.53
CA LYS A 302 17.30 -8.85 3.08
C LYS A 302 17.81 -7.41 3.22
N PHE A 303 17.42 -6.52 2.30
CA PHE A 303 17.73 -5.09 2.38
C PHE A 303 17.10 -4.46 3.62
N ILE A 304 15.79 -4.66 3.83
CA ILE A 304 15.07 -4.15 5.02
C ILE A 304 15.73 -4.65 6.33
N LYS A 305 16.11 -5.93 6.40
CA LYS A 305 16.83 -6.50 7.55
C LYS A 305 18.20 -5.85 7.83
N SER A 306 18.75 -5.10 6.88
CA SER A 306 20.06 -4.45 7.01
C SER A 306 19.96 -2.98 7.40
N LEU A 307 18.74 -2.41 7.44
CA LEU A 307 18.52 -1.03 7.89
C LEU A 307 18.79 -0.91 9.39
N ASP A 308 19.22 0.27 9.83
CA ASP A 308 19.26 0.56 11.26
C ASP A 308 17.85 0.47 11.87
N GLY A 309 17.73 -0.17 13.04
CA GLY A 309 16.44 -0.55 13.64
C GLY A 309 15.65 -1.66 12.90
N GLY A 310 16.15 -2.17 11.78
CA GLY A 310 15.60 -3.30 11.04
C GLY A 310 14.18 -3.08 10.48
N SER A 311 13.46 -4.19 10.28
CA SER A 311 12.10 -4.15 9.69
C SER A 311 11.07 -3.45 10.56
N GLU A 312 11.20 -3.50 11.89
CA GLU A 312 10.26 -2.84 12.82
C GLU A 312 10.31 -1.32 12.67
N MET A 313 11.51 -0.74 12.72
CA MET A 313 11.67 0.70 12.54
C MET A 313 11.22 1.14 11.15
N PHE A 314 11.57 0.36 10.12
CA PHE A 314 11.14 0.61 8.75
C PHE A 314 9.61 0.67 8.63
N PHE A 315 8.90 -0.38 9.06
CA PHE A 315 7.44 -0.42 8.95
C PHE A 315 6.76 0.61 9.85
N ASN A 316 7.29 0.89 11.04
CA ASN A 316 6.77 1.95 11.89
C ASN A 316 6.82 3.31 11.18
N ILE A 317 7.94 3.63 10.52
CA ILE A 317 8.07 4.89 9.79
C ILE A 317 7.11 4.94 8.59
N VAL A 318 7.04 3.87 7.79
CA VAL A 318 6.14 3.81 6.63
C VAL A 318 4.65 3.90 7.02
N TRP A 319 4.24 3.31 8.15
CA TRP A 319 2.85 3.41 8.61
C TRP A 319 2.55 4.75 9.30
N THR A 320 3.53 5.36 9.97
CA THR A 320 3.36 6.69 10.56
C THR A 320 3.43 7.83 9.54
N SER A 321 3.98 7.57 8.35
CA SER A 321 3.91 8.50 7.20
C SER A 321 2.52 8.60 6.56
N HIS A 322 1.60 7.70 6.89
CA HIS A 322 0.25 7.75 6.34
C HIS A 322 -0.53 8.95 6.89
N ILE A 323 -1.13 9.75 6.02
CA ILE A 323 -1.93 10.92 6.43
C ILE A 323 -3.31 10.46 6.93
N SER A 324 -3.44 10.14 8.22
CA SER A 324 -4.72 9.80 8.83
C SER A 324 -5.49 11.02 9.35
N SER A 325 -4.82 12.16 9.50
CA SER A 325 -5.41 13.42 9.97
C SER A 325 -4.63 14.63 9.46
N PHE A 326 -5.18 15.84 9.61
CA PHE A 326 -4.43 17.06 9.31
C PHE A 326 -3.15 17.20 10.13
N ALA A 327 -3.12 16.70 11.37
CA ALA A 327 -1.93 16.77 12.23
C ALA A 327 -0.73 16.03 11.62
N ASN A 328 -0.97 14.96 10.85
CA ASN A 328 0.07 14.25 10.12
C ASN A 328 0.58 15.03 8.90
N LEU A 329 -0.21 15.96 8.37
CA LEU A 329 0.15 16.76 7.20
C LEU A 329 0.81 18.09 7.59
N GLU A 330 0.43 18.67 8.73
CA GLU A 330 0.77 20.03 9.17
C GLU A 330 2.28 20.33 9.13
N SER A 331 3.12 19.42 9.66
CA SER A 331 4.59 19.55 9.64
C SER A 331 5.20 19.54 8.24
N HIS A 332 4.48 18.99 7.26
CA HIS A 332 4.90 18.89 5.87
C HIS A 332 4.41 20.05 5.00
N LEU A 333 3.64 20.98 5.54
CA LEU A 333 3.15 22.14 4.79
C LEU A 333 4.05 23.36 5.00
N ARG A 334 4.29 24.10 3.92
CA ARG A 334 4.81 25.46 3.97
C ARG A 334 3.91 26.36 3.14
N ILE A 335 2.95 26.99 3.81
CA ILE A 335 2.03 27.95 3.21
C ILE A 335 2.72 29.32 3.21
N GLN A 336 2.95 29.88 2.03
CA GLN A 336 3.52 31.22 1.90
C GLN A 336 2.41 32.27 2.01
N PRO A 337 2.67 33.41 2.68
CA PRO A 337 1.70 34.49 2.75
C PRO A 337 1.42 35.03 1.34
N ALA A 338 0.14 35.27 1.05
CA ALA A 338 -0.28 35.91 -0.19
C ALA A 338 0.27 37.35 -0.29
N PRO A 339 0.37 37.94 -1.47
CA PRO A 339 0.65 39.37 -1.64
C PRO A 339 -0.27 40.26 -0.78
N VAL A 340 0.26 41.34 -0.21
CA VAL A 340 -0.47 42.25 0.70
C VAL A 340 -1.74 42.81 0.04
N THR A 341 -1.68 43.07 -1.26
CA THR A 341 -2.82 43.50 -2.09
C THR A 341 -3.98 42.51 -1.99
N LEU A 342 -3.71 41.22 -2.19
CA LEU A 342 -4.69 40.14 -2.12
C LEU A 342 -5.20 39.93 -0.68
N GLN A 343 -4.32 40.03 0.32
CA GLN A 343 -4.74 39.95 1.73
C GLN A 343 -5.73 41.07 2.09
N ASN A 344 -5.48 42.29 1.63
CA ASN A 344 -6.38 43.42 1.86
C ASN A 344 -7.72 43.22 1.16
N GLN A 345 -7.73 42.69 -0.07
CA GLN A 345 -8.96 42.36 -0.78
C GLN A 345 -9.78 41.29 -0.06
N LEU A 346 -9.12 40.25 0.48
CA LEU A 346 -9.81 39.23 1.28
C LEU A 346 -10.44 39.81 2.54
N ARG A 347 -9.73 40.70 3.26
CA ARG A 347 -10.26 41.38 4.45
C ARG A 347 -11.46 42.27 4.16
N ILE A 348 -11.52 42.86 2.96
CA ILE A 348 -12.69 43.64 2.53
C ILE A 348 -13.88 42.70 2.26
N ALA A 349 -13.62 41.54 1.65
CA ALA A 349 -14.65 40.54 1.36
C ALA A 349 -15.17 39.83 2.62
N ILE A 350 -14.30 39.58 3.61
CA ILE A 350 -14.61 38.91 4.88
C ILE A 350 -14.19 39.82 6.04
N PRO A 351 -15.08 40.69 6.54
CA PRO A 351 -14.74 41.71 7.53
C PRO A 351 -14.75 41.17 8.98
N ASP A 352 -14.03 40.07 9.24
CA ASP A 352 -13.85 39.51 10.59
C ASP A 352 -12.49 39.85 11.22
N GLY A 353 -11.54 40.36 10.42
CA GLY A 353 -10.20 40.75 10.82
C GLY A 353 -9.25 39.59 11.18
N GLN A 354 -9.70 38.33 11.12
CA GLN A 354 -8.93 37.15 11.51
C GLN A 354 -8.72 36.17 10.36
N THR A 355 -9.61 36.17 9.37
CA THR A 355 -9.54 35.25 8.24
C THR A 355 -8.38 35.60 7.31
N THR A 356 -7.56 34.59 7.03
CA THR A 356 -6.44 34.61 6.08
C THR A 356 -6.59 33.47 5.07
N PHE A 357 -5.92 33.58 3.93
CA PHE A 357 -5.89 32.48 2.97
C PHE A 357 -5.35 31.17 3.58
N GLU A 358 -4.35 31.28 4.45
CA GLU A 358 -3.79 30.16 5.19
C GLU A 358 -4.82 29.52 6.11
N SER A 359 -5.52 30.32 6.94
CA SER A 359 -6.53 29.80 7.85
C SER A 359 -7.70 29.15 7.12
N LEU A 360 -8.09 29.67 5.95
CA LEU A 360 -9.13 29.08 5.09
C LEU A 360 -8.74 27.68 4.59
N LEU A 361 -7.52 27.53 4.07
CA LEU A 361 -7.04 26.23 3.60
C LEU A 361 -6.90 25.24 4.76
N ILE A 362 -6.33 25.67 5.89
CA ILE A 362 -6.16 24.81 7.07
C ILE A 362 -7.53 24.35 7.59
N LEU A 363 -8.51 25.25 7.69
CA LEU A 363 -9.86 24.91 8.15
C LEU A 363 -10.51 23.89 7.21
N PHE A 364 -10.34 24.05 5.89
CA PHE A 364 -10.83 23.09 4.91
C PHE A 364 -10.18 21.71 5.08
N LEU A 365 -8.85 21.65 5.18
CA LEU A 365 -8.08 20.40 5.28
C LEU A 365 -8.36 19.63 6.58
N LYS A 366 -8.70 20.34 7.66
CA LYS A 366 -9.14 19.77 8.95
C LYS A 366 -10.57 19.24 8.91
N GLY A 367 -11.41 19.71 7.98
CA GLY A 367 -12.80 19.30 7.88
C GLY A 367 -13.00 17.89 7.29
N ASN A 368 -14.23 17.41 7.39
CA ASN A 368 -14.67 16.10 6.89
C ASN A 368 -15.98 16.23 6.06
N GLY A 369 -16.30 15.18 5.32
CA GLY A 369 -17.54 15.11 4.53
C GLY A 369 -17.58 16.03 3.31
N ILE A 370 -18.73 16.03 2.65
CA ILE A 370 -18.96 16.76 1.39
C ILE A 370 -19.58 18.15 1.67
N PRO A 371 -18.90 19.27 1.33
CA PRO A 371 -19.42 20.62 1.59
C PRO A 371 -20.74 20.97 0.88
N CYS A 372 -20.92 20.48 -0.35
CA CYS A 372 -22.13 20.69 -1.16
C CYS A 372 -22.53 19.36 -1.80
N PRO A 373 -23.29 18.49 -1.10
CA PRO A 373 -23.63 17.15 -1.58
C PRO A 373 -24.36 17.12 -2.93
N GLY A 374 -25.26 18.07 -3.20
CA GLY A 374 -25.99 18.18 -4.45
C GLY A 374 -25.06 18.47 -5.63
N LEU A 375 -24.26 19.53 -5.54
CA LEU A 375 -23.28 19.87 -6.57
C LEU A 375 -22.19 18.80 -6.73
N PHE A 376 -21.78 18.20 -5.62
CA PHE A 376 -20.78 17.13 -5.65
C PHE A 376 -21.30 15.89 -6.39
N ALA A 377 -22.59 15.56 -6.27
CA ALA A 377 -23.17 14.43 -7.00
C ALA A 377 -23.08 14.61 -8.53
N GLU A 378 -23.20 15.85 -9.02
CA GLU A 378 -23.02 16.18 -10.43
C GLU A 378 -21.54 16.07 -10.86
N ALA A 379 -20.61 16.53 -10.01
CA ALA A 379 -19.18 16.45 -10.29
C ALA A 379 -18.61 15.02 -10.19
N LYS A 380 -19.22 14.17 -9.36
CA LYS A 380 -18.72 12.83 -9.00
C LYS A 380 -18.43 11.93 -10.19
N ILE A 381 -19.17 12.08 -11.28
CA ILE A 381 -19.01 11.24 -12.49
C ILE A 381 -17.71 11.53 -13.24
N TYR A 382 -17.09 12.68 -13.01
CA TYR A 382 -15.87 13.12 -13.68
C TYR A 382 -14.59 12.76 -12.89
N PHE A 383 -14.72 12.44 -11.60
CA PHE A 383 -13.56 12.09 -10.79
C PHE A 383 -13.00 10.72 -11.17
N ASN A 384 -11.69 10.60 -11.03
CA ASN A 384 -11.02 9.35 -11.29
C ASN A 384 -11.49 8.27 -10.30
N ARG A 385 -11.79 7.07 -10.81
CA ARG A 385 -12.25 5.92 -10.02
C ARG A 385 -11.25 5.45 -8.97
N LEU A 386 -9.98 5.87 -9.08
CA LEU A 386 -8.93 5.57 -8.12
C LEU A 386 -9.20 6.16 -6.73
N VAL A 387 -9.98 7.23 -6.64
CA VAL A 387 -10.34 7.78 -5.34
C VAL A 387 -11.47 6.97 -4.72
N ASP A 388 -11.21 6.35 -3.57
CA ASP A 388 -12.24 5.71 -2.76
C ASP A 388 -13.09 6.75 -2.02
N LEU A 389 -14.16 7.19 -2.68
CA LEU A 389 -15.14 8.14 -2.14
C LEU A 389 -16.00 7.56 -1.02
N SER A 390 -15.91 6.26 -0.69
CA SER A 390 -16.61 5.71 0.47
C SER A 390 -16.03 6.21 1.80
N THR A 391 -14.77 6.65 1.78
CA THR A 391 -14.04 7.19 2.94
C THR A 391 -14.15 8.71 3.09
N ILE A 392 -15.02 9.37 2.32
CA ILE A 392 -15.10 10.85 2.27
C ILE A 392 -15.51 11.50 3.61
N GLU A 393 -16.23 10.75 4.44
CA GLU A 393 -16.65 11.16 5.78
C GLU A 393 -15.60 10.90 6.85
N GLU A 394 -14.51 10.19 6.53
CA GLU A 394 -13.44 9.91 7.47
C GLU A 394 -12.60 11.15 7.77
N ASP A 395 -12.11 11.22 9.01
CA ASP A 395 -11.11 12.20 9.38
C ASP A 395 -9.86 12.07 8.50
N GLY A 396 -9.29 13.22 8.15
CA GLY A 396 -8.11 13.29 7.30
C GLY A 396 -8.35 13.05 5.81
N PHE A 397 -9.56 12.68 5.35
CA PHE A 397 -9.83 12.46 3.92
C PHE A 397 -9.38 13.63 3.05
N ARG A 398 -9.79 14.86 3.39
CA ARG A 398 -9.41 16.07 2.64
C ARG A 398 -7.90 16.32 2.65
N SER A 399 -7.25 16.04 3.79
CA SER A 399 -5.78 16.12 3.92
C SER A 399 -5.07 15.08 3.05
N ARG A 400 -5.59 13.84 2.98
CA ARG A 400 -5.08 12.79 2.07
C ARG A 400 -5.21 13.20 0.62
N MET A 401 -6.39 13.67 0.20
CA MET A 401 -6.63 14.06 -1.19
C MET A 401 -5.75 15.23 -1.61
N PHE A 402 -5.57 16.23 -0.73
CA PHE A 402 -4.62 17.31 -0.97
C PHE A 402 -3.19 16.78 -1.14
N CYS A 403 -2.74 15.91 -0.23
CA CYS A 403 -1.41 15.32 -0.28
C CYS A 403 -1.20 14.55 -1.59
N TRP A 404 -2.19 13.75 -2.00
CA TRP A 404 -2.15 12.98 -3.24
C TRP A 404 -2.07 13.90 -4.45
N ALA A 405 -2.95 14.89 -4.56
CA ALA A 405 -2.91 15.88 -5.64
C ALA A 405 -1.55 16.61 -5.70
N ALA A 406 -0.96 16.93 -4.55
CA ALA A 406 0.29 17.68 -4.46
C ALA A 406 1.57 16.85 -4.65
N THR A 407 1.53 15.53 -4.48
CA THR A 407 2.76 14.71 -4.41
C THR A 407 2.72 13.39 -5.21
N GLY A 408 1.53 12.95 -5.62
CA GLY A 408 1.29 11.66 -6.26
C GLY A 408 1.02 10.50 -5.29
N SER A 409 0.96 10.72 -3.97
CA SER A 409 0.57 9.70 -2.97
C SER A 409 -0.14 10.29 -1.74
N CYS A 410 -0.82 9.43 -0.99
CA CYS A 410 -1.48 9.75 0.28
C CYS A 410 -0.54 9.71 1.51
N ASP A 411 0.75 9.49 1.29
CA ASP A 411 1.74 9.17 2.33
C ASP A 411 2.94 10.12 2.24
N ARG A 412 3.51 10.48 3.39
CA ARG A 412 4.60 11.46 3.50
C ARG A 412 5.64 11.02 4.51
N GLU A 413 6.84 10.73 4.03
CA GLU A 413 7.97 10.42 4.89
C GLU A 413 8.23 11.58 5.88
N PRO A 414 8.61 11.29 7.14
CA PRO A 414 8.87 12.32 8.16
C PRO A 414 9.83 13.43 7.70
N ASP A 415 10.86 13.06 6.93
CA ASP A 415 11.91 13.98 6.46
C ASP A 415 11.69 14.50 5.04
N ALA A 416 10.54 14.20 4.42
CA ALA A 416 10.23 14.66 3.07
C ALA A 416 10.20 16.19 2.98
N SER A 417 10.71 16.73 1.86
CA SER A 417 10.67 18.16 1.55
C SER A 417 9.25 18.72 1.73
N ARG A 418 9.07 19.89 2.34
CA ARG A 418 7.71 20.43 2.56
C ARG A 418 6.98 20.76 1.26
N ILE A 419 5.66 20.52 1.24
CA ILE A 419 4.76 20.95 0.19
C ILE A 419 4.64 22.47 0.27
N MET A 420 5.08 23.14 -0.79
CA MET A 420 5.06 24.59 -0.89
C MET A 420 3.72 25.04 -1.45
N VAL A 421 2.90 25.69 -0.62
CA VAL A 421 1.60 26.22 -1.03
C VAL A 421 1.68 27.74 -1.18
N ARG A 422 1.22 28.26 -2.32
CA ARG A 422 1.21 29.68 -2.60
C ARG A 422 -0.18 30.11 -3.06
N PHE A 423 -0.65 31.21 -2.49
CA PHE A 423 -1.79 31.96 -3.01
C PHE A 423 -1.26 33.01 -3.98
N VAL A 424 -1.64 32.89 -5.24
CA VAL A 424 -1.00 33.60 -6.35
C VAL A 424 -1.97 34.52 -7.10
N GLU A 425 -1.40 35.46 -7.85
CA GLU A 425 -2.12 36.33 -8.78
C GLU A 425 -2.44 35.59 -10.10
N ASP A 426 -3.30 36.18 -10.93
CA ASP A 426 -3.82 35.53 -12.15
C ASP A 426 -2.75 35.24 -13.20
N ASP A 427 -1.57 35.86 -13.14
CA ASP A 427 -0.52 35.76 -14.14
C ASP A 427 0.66 34.86 -13.72
N ASP A 428 0.54 34.14 -12.60
CA ASP A 428 1.65 33.40 -12.00
C ASP A 428 2.25 32.34 -12.94
N PRO A 429 3.58 32.35 -13.17
CA PRO A 429 4.25 31.49 -14.15
C PRO A 429 4.12 29.98 -13.85
N MET A 430 3.60 29.57 -12.68
CA MET A 430 3.30 28.17 -12.41
C MET A 430 2.28 27.59 -13.39
N TYR A 431 1.35 28.38 -13.91
CA TYR A 431 0.31 27.95 -14.85
C TYR A 431 0.77 27.73 -16.30
N GLY A 432 2.05 27.96 -16.62
CA GLY A 432 2.61 27.70 -17.95
C GLY A 432 3.28 28.93 -18.58
N GLN A 433 3.74 28.83 -19.82
CA GLN A 433 4.48 29.92 -20.48
C GLN A 433 3.57 30.94 -21.18
N ASP A 434 2.39 30.54 -21.64
CA ASP A 434 1.43 31.42 -22.31
C ASP A 434 0.64 32.27 -21.30
N ALA A 435 0.86 33.58 -21.34
CA ALA A 435 0.23 34.52 -20.41
C ALA A 435 -1.31 34.52 -20.47
N HIS A 436 -1.90 34.33 -21.66
CA HIS A 436 -3.35 34.33 -21.81
C HIS A 436 -3.97 33.08 -21.21
N LEU A 437 -3.36 31.92 -21.46
CA LEU A 437 -3.79 30.65 -20.85
C LEU A 437 -3.62 30.69 -19.32
N ARG A 438 -2.51 31.23 -18.82
CA ARG A 438 -2.30 31.40 -17.37
C ARG A 438 -3.43 32.17 -16.71
N THR A 439 -3.73 33.36 -17.22
CA THR A 439 -4.80 34.21 -16.71
C THR A 439 -6.17 33.56 -16.83
N ALA A 440 -6.44 32.85 -17.93
CA ALA A 440 -7.70 32.13 -18.08
C ALA A 440 -7.85 31.01 -17.03
N MET A 441 -6.82 30.19 -16.83
CA MET A 441 -6.81 29.09 -15.85
C MET A 441 -7.00 29.61 -14.42
N ALA A 442 -6.22 30.61 -14.01
CA ALA A 442 -6.33 31.19 -12.67
C ALA A 442 -7.72 31.78 -12.42
N ARG A 443 -8.29 32.53 -13.38
CA ARG A 443 -9.65 33.12 -13.26
C ARG A 443 -10.77 32.10 -13.26
N GLN A 444 -10.57 30.95 -13.88
CA GLN A 444 -11.49 29.81 -13.82
C GLN A 444 -11.37 29.03 -12.50
N GLY A 445 -10.44 29.42 -11.63
CA GLY A 445 -10.24 28.77 -10.34
C GLY A 445 -9.41 27.50 -10.42
N LYS A 446 -8.64 27.28 -11.50
CA LYS A 446 -7.80 26.09 -11.58
C LYS A 446 -6.65 26.14 -10.58
N ILE A 447 -6.44 25.06 -9.83
CA ILE A 447 -5.29 24.91 -8.94
C ILE A 447 -4.17 24.22 -9.71
N CYS A 448 -2.97 24.82 -9.70
CA CYS A 448 -1.82 24.21 -10.35
C CYS A 448 -1.04 23.35 -9.36
N PHE A 449 -1.00 22.04 -9.63
CA PHE A 449 -0.20 21.07 -8.89
C PHE A 449 1.06 20.71 -9.66
N ARG A 450 2.23 20.83 -9.03
CA ARG A 450 3.51 20.34 -9.56
C ARG A 450 4.04 19.25 -8.66
N THR A 451 3.57 18.02 -8.88
CA THR A 451 3.84 16.86 -8.02
C THR A 451 5.32 16.55 -7.80
N CYS A 452 6.14 16.65 -8.86
CA CYS A 452 7.59 16.43 -8.76
C CYS A 452 8.30 17.49 -7.91
N ALA A 453 7.85 18.74 -7.99
CA ALA A 453 8.43 19.86 -7.21
C ALA A 453 7.72 20.08 -5.86
N GLN A 454 6.65 19.33 -5.59
CA GLN A 454 5.79 19.45 -4.42
C GLN A 454 5.31 20.89 -4.19
N ARG A 455 4.86 21.55 -5.27
CA ARG A 455 4.36 22.93 -5.25
C ARG A 455 2.91 22.99 -5.65
N VAL A 456 2.15 23.83 -4.96
CA VAL A 456 0.74 24.10 -5.23
C VAL A 456 0.56 25.61 -5.37
N ALA A 457 -0.01 26.04 -6.48
CA ALA A 457 -0.43 27.42 -6.69
C ALA A 457 -1.96 27.49 -6.72
N ILE A 458 -2.52 28.26 -5.78
CA ILE A 458 -3.96 28.46 -5.60
C ILE A 458 -4.30 29.90 -6.05
N PRO A 459 -5.25 30.10 -6.98
CA PRO A 459 -5.57 31.43 -7.48
C PRO A 459 -6.33 32.24 -6.42
N ALA A 460 -5.67 33.23 -5.83
CA ALA A 460 -6.24 34.01 -4.73
C ALA A 460 -7.45 34.84 -5.16
N SER A 461 -7.42 35.33 -6.40
CA SER A 461 -8.53 36.07 -7.02
C SER A 461 -9.83 35.27 -7.05
N TYR A 462 -9.75 33.95 -7.26
CA TYR A 462 -10.91 33.07 -7.28
C TYR A 462 -11.50 32.89 -5.89
N VAL A 463 -10.66 32.73 -4.86
CA VAL A 463 -11.10 32.69 -3.46
C VAL A 463 -11.80 34.01 -3.08
N ILE A 464 -11.24 35.16 -3.47
CA ILE A 464 -11.84 36.48 -3.23
C ILE A 464 -13.18 36.61 -3.98
N LYS A 465 -13.27 36.09 -5.20
CA LYS A 465 -14.53 36.06 -5.98
C LYS A 465 -15.60 35.24 -5.27
N LEU A 466 -15.25 34.07 -4.73
CA LEU A 466 -16.16 33.27 -3.89
C LEU A 466 -16.58 34.07 -2.66
N ALA A 467 -15.65 34.70 -1.95
CA ALA A 467 -15.95 35.49 -0.75
C ALA A 467 -16.92 36.66 -1.00
N ASN A 468 -16.85 37.29 -2.18
CA ASN A 468 -17.74 38.38 -2.57
C ASN A 468 -19.09 37.92 -3.17
N SER A 469 -19.31 36.61 -3.32
CA SER A 469 -20.54 36.08 -3.88
C SER A 469 -21.69 36.14 -2.86
N ALA A 470 -22.92 36.27 -3.35
CA ALA A 470 -24.10 36.27 -2.49
C ALA A 470 -24.56 34.82 -2.25
N TYR A 471 -24.72 34.45 -0.97
CA TYR A 471 -25.20 33.14 -0.56
C TYR A 471 -26.46 33.29 0.30
N THR A 472 -27.41 32.38 0.13
CA THR A 472 -28.66 32.35 0.89
C THR A 472 -28.84 30.97 1.51
N ALA A 473 -29.14 30.90 2.80
CA ALA A 473 -29.30 29.64 3.52
C ALA A 473 -30.39 28.74 2.92
N ASP A 474 -31.47 29.35 2.41
CA ASP A 474 -32.61 28.66 1.78
C ASP A 474 -32.48 28.54 0.25
N GLY A 475 -31.34 28.94 -0.32
CA GLY A 475 -31.08 28.92 -1.77
C GLY A 475 -30.54 27.58 -2.27
N PRO A 476 -30.29 27.46 -3.59
CA PRO A 476 -29.54 26.34 -4.13
C PRO A 476 -28.12 26.32 -3.57
N GLU A 477 -27.50 25.14 -3.50
CA GLU A 477 -26.09 25.02 -3.15
C GLU A 477 -25.21 25.83 -4.12
N PRO A 478 -24.13 26.46 -3.64
CA PRO A 478 -23.66 26.50 -2.24
C PRO A 478 -24.44 27.51 -1.36
N SER A 479 -24.74 27.13 -0.12
CA SER A 479 -25.51 27.95 0.84
C SER A 479 -24.69 28.96 1.65
N SER A 480 -23.36 28.86 1.60
CA SER A 480 -22.42 29.76 2.28
C SER A 480 -21.08 29.85 1.54
N PHE A 481 -20.28 30.85 1.89
CA PHE A 481 -18.90 30.96 1.40
C PHE A 481 -18.06 29.73 1.73
N ASP A 482 -18.12 29.24 2.98
CA ASP A 482 -17.36 28.07 3.41
C ASP A 482 -17.75 26.81 2.62
N ALA A 483 -19.04 26.65 2.32
CA ALA A 483 -19.55 25.56 1.50
C ALA A 483 -19.04 25.68 0.05
N ALA A 484 -19.08 26.88 -0.53
CA ALA A 484 -18.60 27.14 -1.89
C ALA A 484 -17.09 26.92 -2.03
N LEU A 485 -16.31 27.47 -1.10
CA LEU A 485 -14.86 27.32 -1.02
C LEU A 485 -14.50 25.84 -0.84
N GLY A 486 -15.16 25.16 0.10
CA GLY A 486 -14.92 23.75 0.37
C GLY A 486 -15.26 22.86 -0.83
N HIS A 487 -16.39 23.10 -1.49
CA HIS A 487 -16.78 22.35 -2.69
C HIS A 487 -15.75 22.53 -3.80
N TRP A 488 -15.35 23.77 -4.09
CA TRP A 488 -14.33 24.06 -5.10
C TRP A 488 -12.98 23.41 -4.80
N LEU A 489 -12.45 23.57 -3.58
CA LEU A 489 -11.19 22.94 -3.17
C LEU A 489 -11.25 21.42 -3.29
N LEU A 490 -12.34 20.80 -2.82
CA LEU A 490 -12.52 19.36 -2.90
C LEU A 490 -12.54 18.88 -4.36
N CYS A 491 -13.30 19.55 -5.22
CA CYS A 491 -13.37 19.22 -6.65
C CYS A 491 -12.01 19.34 -7.32
N GLU A 492 -11.27 20.43 -7.10
CA GLU A 492 -9.94 20.62 -7.71
C GLU A 492 -8.90 19.61 -7.21
N PHE A 493 -8.98 19.17 -5.95
CA PHE A 493 -8.06 18.16 -5.42
C PHE A 493 -8.36 16.79 -6.04
N LEU A 494 -9.63 16.43 -6.16
CA LEU A 494 -10.06 15.16 -6.75
C LEU A 494 -9.85 15.11 -8.27
N ASP A 495 -10.09 16.22 -8.96
CA ASP A 495 -9.88 16.36 -10.41
C ASP A 495 -8.41 16.20 -10.77
N ALA A 496 -7.48 16.65 -9.92
CA ALA A 496 -6.05 16.54 -10.14
C ALA A 496 -5.52 15.09 -10.03
N ILE A 497 -6.19 14.21 -9.28
CA ILE A 497 -5.72 12.83 -9.04
C ILE A 497 -5.95 11.98 -10.30
N GLY A 498 -4.88 11.37 -10.83
CA GLY A 498 -4.90 10.56 -12.04
C GLY A 498 -5.08 11.36 -13.34
N ASN A 499 -5.37 12.65 -13.27
CA ASN A 499 -5.42 13.57 -14.41
C ASN A 499 -4.28 14.59 -14.27
N HIS A 500 -3.02 14.16 -14.40
CA HIS A 500 -1.90 15.11 -14.48
C HIS A 500 -2.04 15.95 -15.73
N THR A 501 -2.67 17.11 -15.55
CA THR A 501 -2.81 18.15 -16.54
C THR A 501 -1.50 18.93 -16.57
N ILE A 502 -0.73 18.66 -17.63
CA ILE A 502 0.01 19.64 -18.44
C ILE A 502 0.87 20.66 -17.66
N VAL A 503 2.19 20.61 -17.89
CA VAL A 503 3.00 21.83 -18.02
C VAL A 503 3.33 22.04 -19.48
#